data_AF-A0A930UZC2-F1
#
_entry.id   AF-A0A930UZC2-F1
#
_cell.length_a   1.000
_cell.length_b   1.000
_cell.length_c   1.000
_cell.angle_alpha   90.00
_cell.angle_beta   90.00
_cell.angle_gamma   90.00
#
_symmetry.space_group_name_H-M   'P 1'
#
loop_
_entity.id
_entity.type
_entity.pdbx_description
1 polymer ?
#
loop_
_entity_poly.entity_id
_entity_poly.type
_entity_poly.pdbx_seq_one_letter_code
_entity_poly.pdbx_strand_id
1 'polypeptide(L)' 'MAWIAESDGLVNPGDLTADLGYRSQSAVQAPLRDLVDAGLLVRLPSDAGRTYYQRIDSSAWRFALELVASLQSSARAD' A
#
# COMPACT_ATOMS: atom_id res chain seq x y z
N MET A 1 -2.63 2.24 1.82
CA MET A 1 -2.19 1.28 2.86
C MET A 1 -3.12 0.08 2.94
N ALA A 2 -4.39 0.27 3.31
CA ALA A 2 -5.38 -0.82 3.29
C ALA A 2 -5.50 -1.49 1.92
N TRP A 3 -5.50 -0.71 0.83
CA TRP A 3 -5.44 -1.26 -0.54
C TRP A 3 -4.27 -2.24 -0.76
N ILE A 4 -3.06 -1.92 -0.26
CA ILE A 4 -1.88 -2.81 -0.37
C ILE A 4 -2.05 -4.06 0.51
N ALA A 5 -2.74 -3.93 1.64
CA ALA A 5 -3.03 -5.06 2.51
C ALA A 5 -4.06 -6.03 1.89
N GLU A 6 -4.99 -5.52 1.08
CA GLU A 6 -6.00 -6.31 0.35
C GLU A 6 -5.49 -6.90 -0.96
N SER A 7 -4.40 -6.36 -1.52
CA SER A 7 -3.84 -6.83 -2.79
C SER A 7 -3.10 -8.17 -2.65
N ASP A 8 -2.79 -8.77 -3.80
CA ASP A 8 -1.95 -9.96 -3.93
C ASP A 8 -0.49 -9.76 -3.44
N GLY A 9 -0.15 -8.55 -3.02
CA GLY A 9 1.14 -8.18 -2.46
C GLY A 9 2.15 -7.67 -3.48
N LEU A 10 1.86 -7.69 -4.78
CA LEU A 10 2.71 -7.04 -5.78
C LEU A 10 2.21 -5.61 -6.01
N VAL A 11 3.10 -4.63 -5.84
CA VAL A 11 2.74 -3.21 -5.92
C VAL A 11 3.60 -2.51 -6.97
N ASN A 12 2.96 -2.01 -8.01
CA ASN A 12 3.55 -1.04 -8.91
C ASN A 12 3.10 0.37 -8.51
N PRO A 13 4.00 1.35 -8.37
CA PRO A 13 3.61 2.71 -8.00
C PRO A 13 2.66 3.40 -8.99
N GLY A 14 2.79 3.12 -10.29
CA GLY A 14 1.93 3.68 -11.32
C GLY A 14 0.51 3.16 -11.19
N ASP A 15 0.37 1.84 -11.10
CA ASP A 15 -0.92 1.17 -10.91
C ASP A 15 -1.58 1.63 -9.59
N LEU A 16 -0.82 1.63 -8.49
CA LEU A 16 -1.30 2.12 -7.19
C LEU A 16 -1.79 3.58 -7.25
N THR A 17 -1.12 4.44 -8.01
CA THR A 17 -1.52 5.83 -8.19
C THR A 17 -2.86 5.93 -8.91
N ALA A 18 -3.04 5.15 -9.97
CA ALA A 18 -4.26 5.10 -10.75
C ALA A 18 -5.43 4.52 -9.93
N ASP A 19 -5.20 3.43 -9.21
CA ASP A 19 -6.21 2.74 -8.39
C ASP A 19 -6.70 3.60 -7.22
N LEU A 20 -5.83 4.43 -6.66
CA LEU A 20 -6.18 5.39 -5.61
C LEU A 20 -6.71 6.73 -6.15
N GLY A 21 -6.78 6.90 -7.47
CA GLY A 21 -7.29 8.12 -8.11
C GLY A 21 -6.40 9.35 -7.93
N TYR A 22 -5.11 9.18 -7.64
CA TYR A 22 -4.17 10.28 -7.49
C TYR A 22 -3.72 10.82 -8.87
N ARG A 23 -3.48 12.13 -8.95
CA ARG A 23 -3.06 12.79 -10.20
C ARG A 23 -1.59 12.55 -10.56
N SER A 24 -0.76 12.16 -9.58
CA SER A 24 0.67 12.01 -9.78
C SER A 24 1.24 10.94 -8.85
N GLN A 25 2.21 10.19 -9.38
CA GLN A 25 2.91 9.15 -8.65
C GLN A 25 3.72 9.68 -7.46
N SER A 26 4.07 10.97 -7.44
CA SER A 26 4.74 11.57 -6.28
C SER A 26 3.91 11.47 -4.99
N ALA A 27 2.58 11.38 -5.10
CA ALA A 27 1.67 11.23 -3.95
C ALA A 27 1.87 9.90 -3.20
N VAL A 28 2.29 8.85 -3.90
CA VAL A 28 2.51 7.51 -3.31
C VAL A 28 3.97 7.20 -3.04
N GLN A 29 4.92 7.97 -3.59
CA GLN A 29 6.35 7.71 -3.44
C GLN A 29 6.84 7.77 -2.00
N ALA A 30 6.46 8.80 -1.24
CA ALA A 30 6.86 8.92 0.16
C ALA A 30 6.27 7.77 1.02
N PRO A 31 4.95 7.50 0.98
CA PRO A 31 4.36 6.35 1.69
C PRO A 31 5.01 5.01 1.34
N LEU A 32 5.35 4.76 0.07
CA LEU A 32 6.01 3.52 -0.35
C LEU A 32 7.43 3.39 0.21
N ARG A 33 8.18 4.49 0.28
CA ARG A 33 9.50 4.50 0.92
C ARG A 33 9.39 4.23 2.41
N ASP A 34 8.46 4.88 3.10
CA ASP A 34 8.28 4.69 4.55
C ASP A 34 7.92 3.22 4.88
N LEU A 35 7.16 2.55 4.01
CA LEU A 35 6.86 1.13 4.13
C LEU A 35 8.09 0.23 3.91
N VAL A 36 9.00 0.61 3.01
CA VAL A 36 10.26 -0.10 2.81
C VAL A 36 11.15 0.07 4.03
N ASP A 37 11.26 1.30 4.54
CA ASP A 37 12.06 1.62 5.72
C ASP A 37 11.52 0.90 6.98
N ALA A 38 10.20 0.68 7.06
CA ALA A 38 9.54 -0.12 8.09
C ALA A 38 9.65 -1.64 7.89
N GLY A 39 10.25 -2.11 6.79
CA GLY A 39 10.38 -3.54 6.46
C GLY A 39 9.08 -4.22 6.05
N LEU A 40 8.06 -3.44 5.69
CA LEU A 40 6.73 -3.95 5.29
C LEU A 40 6.63 -4.19 3.78
N LEU A 41 7.43 -3.48 3.00
CA LEU A 41 7.64 -3.71 1.58
C LEU A 41 9.11 -3.98 1.29
N VAL A 42 9.39 -4.77 0.26
CA VAL A 42 10.72 -4.89 -0.32
C VAL A 42 10.67 -4.46 -1.78
N ARG A 43 11.61 -3.62 -2.21
CA ARG A 43 11.74 -3.25 -3.61
C ARG A 43 12.33 -4.42 -4.39
N LEU A 44 11.65 -4.85 -5.45
CA LEU A 44 12.15 -5.87 -6.35
C LEU A 44 13.17 -5.26 -7.33
N PRO A 45 14.10 -6.06 -7.89
CA PRO A 45 14.95 -5.62 -8.98
C PRO A 45 14.10 -5.04 -10.11
N SER A 46 14.50 -3.88 -10.64
CA SER A 46 13.77 -3.24 -11.73
C SER A 46 13.82 -4.14 -12.97
N ASP A 47 12.66 -4.58 -13.46
CA ASP A 47 12.52 -5.28 -14.73
C ASP A 47 12.00 -4.31 -15.79
N ALA A 48 12.65 -4.27 -16.95
CA ALA A 48 12.27 -3.43 -18.10
C ALA A 48 11.95 -1.95 -17.76
N GLY A 49 12.65 -1.37 -16.77
CA GLY A 49 12.46 0.03 -16.35
C GLY A 49 11.23 0.27 -15.44
N ARG A 50 10.51 -0.79 -15.06
CA ARG A 50 9.40 -0.72 -14.10
C ARG A 50 9.88 -1.02 -12.69
N THR A 51 9.34 -0.28 -11.72
CA THR A 51 9.60 -0.52 -10.30
C THR A 51 8.44 -1.29 -9.71
N TYR A 52 8.75 -2.37 -9.01
CA TYR A 52 7.79 -3.17 -8.25
C TYR A 52 8.25 -3.31 -6.81
N TYR A 53 7.27 -3.44 -5.91
CA TYR A 53 7.47 -3.77 -4.52
C TYR A 53 6.71 -5.04 -4.19
N GLN A 54 7.28 -5.89 -3.35
CA GLN A 54 6.62 -7.06 -2.80
C GLN A 54 6.26 -6.78 -1.34
N ARG A 55 5.01 -7.10 -0.98
CA ARG A 55 4.53 -7.07 0.39
C ARG A 55 5.18 -8.18 1.20
N ILE A 56 5.75 -7.80 2.33
CA ILE A 56 6.25 -8.72 3.35
C ILE A 56 5.10 -9.06 4.29
N ASP A 57 5.00 -10.33 4.67
CA ASP A 57 3.98 -10.77 5.62
C ASP A 57 4.26 -10.16 7.01
N SER A 58 3.24 -9.53 7.59
CA SER A 58 3.37 -8.76 8.83
C SER A 58 2.00 -8.53 9.46
N SER A 59 1.95 -8.55 10.79
CA SER A 59 0.75 -8.21 11.56
C SER A 59 0.30 -6.76 11.35
N ALA A 60 1.20 -5.86 10.93
CA ALA A 60 0.87 -4.47 10.62
C ALA A 60 -0.21 -4.35 9.52
N TRP A 61 -0.21 -5.27 8.55
CA TRP A 61 -1.22 -5.28 7.49
C TRP A 61 -2.59 -5.67 8.00
N ARG A 62 -2.66 -6.70 8.85
CA ARG A 62 -3.91 -7.11 9.51
C ARG A 62 -4.45 -5.97 10.37
N PHE A 63 -3.59 -5.33 11.16
CA PHE A 63 -3.95 -4.18 11.97
C PHE A 63 -4.50 -3.02 11.12
N ALA A 64 -3.89 -2.72 9.97
CA ALA A 64 -4.38 -1.68 9.07
C ALA A 64 -5.80 -1.98 8.55
N LEU A 65 -6.11 -3.24 8.25
CA LEU A 65 -7.45 -3.66 7.83
C LEU A 65 -8.47 -3.55 8.97
N GLU A 66 -8.10 -4.01 10.17
CA GLU A 66 -8.93 -3.89 11.37
C GLU A 66 -9.26 -2.42 11.69
N LEU A 67 -8.27 -1.53 11.56
CA LEU A 67 -8.46 -0.10 11.77
C LEU A 67 -9.45 0.50 10.75
N VAL A 68 -9.34 0.15 9.48
CA VAL A 68 -10.29 0.60 8.45
C VAL A 68 -11.70 0.08 8.73
N ALA A 69 -11.84 -1.20 9.07
CA ALA A 69 -13.12 -1.78 9.43
C ALA A 69 -13.75 -1.08 10.65
N SER A 70 -12.95 -0.73 11.66
CA SER A 70 -13.42 0.02 12.83
C SER A 70 -13.91 1.42 12.46
N LEU A 71 -13.17 2.14 11.61
CA LEU A 71 -13.55 3.49 11.18
C LEU A 71 -14.84 3.50 10.36
N GLN A 72 -15.01 2.52 9.46
CA GLN A 72 -16.24 2.35 8.68
C GLN A 72 -17.43 2.00 9.57
N SER A 73 -17.21 1.20 10.62
CA SER A 73 -18.25 0.84 11.58
C SER A 73 -18.70 2.05 12.39
N SER A 74 -17.75 2.89 12.82
CA SER A 74 -18.06 4.14 13.52
C SER A 74 -18.79 5.15 12.63
N ALA A 75 -18.37 5.32 11.37
CA ALA A 75 -18.98 6.26 10.43
C ALA A 75 -20.43 5.92 10.04
N ARG A 76 -20.90 4.71 10.35
CA ARG A 76 -22.26 4.23 10.05
C ARG A 76 -23.21 4.32 11.26
N ALA A 77 -22.66 4.62 12.44
CA ALA A 77 -23.42 4.76 13.68
C ALA A 77 -23.86 6.22 13.96
N ASP A 78 -23.32 7.18 13.19
CA ASP A 78 -23.73 8.59 13.14
C ASP A 78 -24.71 8.85 11.99
#